data_AF-A0A9P8BEV5-F1
#
_entry.id   AF-A0A9P8BEV5-F1
#
_cell.length_a   1.000
_cell.length_b   1.000
_cell.length_c   1.000
_cell.angle_alpha   90.00
_cell.angle_beta   90.00
_cell.angle_gamma   90.00
#
_symmetry.space_group_name_H-M   'P 1'
#
loop_
_entity.id
_entity.type
_entity.pdbx_description
1 polymer ?
#
loop_
_entity_poly.entity_id
_entity_poly.type
_entity_poly.pdbx_seq_one_letter_code
_entity_poly.pdbx_strand_id
1 'polypeptide(L)'
;MAGVHPTTSIPEILLEIFKHLRVNELGALALVCKAWLGPAMDTRWRALEITLKRLLRKLAPIEKSQNQYTLVPESPITQDQWNCFLEQYANRVVNLVLNIELDETSNKLISTLLETFGGPFGSNLTSLRWTGTASGRDSYQKLIGLLHGTKLREVNLPPEDHGVLIEHSLPTSLSHLARSAPQISKLQVGGVMNSFDVSVFSRLRSLSHSRQLSASNYHNLTHCVHLQALCLYHAEVQVTSRRSMNGANTKFPRLEKFQLYDPTDEADNMISRSEMPVLRFLEYTKAGVAGPFTMPLLNNILRTSPLLEAISFIAGVLPS
;
A
#
# COMPACT_ATOMS: atom_id res chain seq x y z
N MET A 1 -19.10 -6.72 46.28
CA MET A 1 -18.39 -6.19 45.10
C MET A 1 -17.32 -7.19 44.72
N ALA A 2 -17.41 -7.83 43.55
CA ALA A 2 -16.36 -8.74 43.11
C ALA A 2 -15.09 -7.91 42.84
N GLY A 3 -13.98 -8.25 43.51
CA GLY A 3 -12.71 -7.56 43.32
C GLY A 3 -12.19 -7.81 41.91
N VAL A 4 -11.94 -6.75 41.16
CA VAL A 4 -11.26 -6.83 39.85
C VAL A 4 -9.84 -7.30 40.12
N HIS A 5 -9.42 -8.39 39.48
CA HIS A 5 -8.08 -8.95 39.67
C HIS A 5 -7.02 -7.90 39.25
N PRO A 6 -5.97 -7.61 40.06
CA PRO A 6 -5.03 -6.52 39.80
C PRO A 6 -4.40 -6.54 38.40
N THR A 7 -4.11 -7.74 37.90
CA THR A 7 -3.54 -7.96 36.55
C THR A 7 -4.44 -7.44 35.42
N THR A 8 -5.76 -7.44 35.60
CA THR A 8 -6.73 -6.94 34.60
C THR A 8 -6.87 -5.42 34.61
N SER A 9 -6.07 -4.73 35.42
CA SER A 9 -5.99 -3.26 35.48
C SER A 9 -4.70 -2.70 34.87
N ILE A 10 -3.77 -3.57 34.42
CA ILE A 10 -2.52 -3.15 33.78
C ILE A 10 -2.78 -2.97 32.27
N PRO A 11 -2.70 -1.73 31.72
CA PRO A 11 -3.04 -1.44 30.33
C PRO A 11 -2.24 -2.26 29.31
N GLU A 12 -0.95 -2.47 29.55
CA GLU A 12 -0.04 -3.18 28.65
C GLU A 12 -0.45 -4.64 28.48
N ILE A 13 -0.85 -5.30 29.58
CA ILE A 13 -1.35 -6.68 29.56
C ILE A 13 -2.68 -6.73 28.81
N LEU A 14 -3.57 -5.76 29.02
CA LEU A 14 -4.84 -5.69 28.30
C LEU A 14 -4.63 -5.49 26.80
N LEU A 15 -3.73 -4.60 26.38
CA LEU A 15 -3.40 -4.40 24.97
C LEU A 15 -2.88 -5.69 24.32
N GLU A 16 -2.02 -6.42 25.04
CA GLU A 16 -1.46 -7.70 24.58
C GLU A 16 -2.52 -8.79 24.45
N ILE A 17 -3.48 -8.86 25.38
CA ILE A 17 -4.62 -9.79 25.28
C ILE A 17 -5.54 -9.38 24.11
N PHE A 18 -5.88 -8.10 24.03
CA PHE A 18 -6.86 -7.59 23.07
C PHE A 18 -6.40 -7.71 21.62
N LYS A 19 -5.09 -7.71 21.34
CA LYS A 19 -4.57 -7.89 19.97
C LYS A 19 -4.95 -9.24 19.34
N HIS A 20 -5.30 -10.23 20.15
CA HIS A 20 -5.70 -11.56 19.71
C HIS A 20 -7.20 -11.69 19.44
N LEU A 21 -7.98 -10.64 19.73
CA LEU A 21 -9.42 -10.61 19.56
C LEU A 21 -9.79 -10.03 18.20
N ARG A 22 -10.97 -10.40 17.71
CA ARG A 22 -11.51 -9.86 16.47
C ARG A 22 -11.94 -8.41 16.70
N VAL A 23 -11.82 -7.59 15.65
CA VAL A 23 -12.14 -6.15 15.72
C VAL A 23 -13.56 -5.87 16.22
N ASN A 24 -14.51 -6.75 15.90
CA ASN A 24 -15.91 -6.63 16.34
C ASN A 24 -16.10 -6.86 17.85
N GLU A 25 -15.21 -7.63 18.49
CA GLU A 25 -15.26 -7.96 19.92
C GLU A 25 -14.72 -6.82 20.79
N LEU A 26 -13.76 -6.05 20.27
CA LEU A 26 -13.11 -4.94 20.98
C LEU A 26 -14.09 -3.85 21.42
N GLY A 27 -15.20 -3.67 20.70
CA GLY A 27 -16.26 -2.75 21.09
C GLY A 27 -16.97 -3.18 22.38
N ALA A 28 -17.25 -4.47 22.53
CA ALA A 28 -17.89 -5.02 23.72
C ALA A 28 -16.97 -4.93 24.95
N LEU A 29 -15.66 -5.14 24.76
CA LEU A 29 -14.66 -5.01 25.83
C LEU A 29 -14.61 -3.61 26.43
N ALA A 30 -14.79 -2.59 25.59
CA ALA A 30 -14.83 -1.20 26.03
C ALA A 30 -16.01 -0.91 26.99
N LEU A 31 -17.06 -1.75 26.95
CA LEU A 31 -18.25 -1.64 27.79
C LEU A 31 -18.17 -2.46 29.08
N VAL A 32 -17.17 -3.35 29.21
CA VAL A 32 -17.03 -4.22 30.40
C VAL A 32 -16.76 -3.40 31.66
N CYS A 33 -15.75 -2.52 31.60
CA CYS A 33 -15.43 -1.62 32.70
C CYS A 33 -14.61 -0.42 32.22
N LYS A 34 -14.54 0.64 33.06
CA LYS A 34 -13.83 1.88 32.75
C LYS A 34 -12.33 1.67 32.49
N ALA A 35 -11.70 0.72 33.16
CA ALA A 35 -10.28 0.40 32.97
C ALA A 35 -9.99 -0.20 31.58
N TRP A 36 -10.97 -0.88 30.98
CA TRP A 36 -10.81 -1.53 29.68
C TRP A 36 -11.16 -0.61 28.51
N LEU A 37 -11.95 0.44 28.76
CA LEU A 37 -12.40 1.38 27.74
C LEU A 37 -11.24 1.92 26.89
N GLY A 38 -10.19 2.45 27.53
CA GLY A 38 -9.03 3.01 26.84
C GLY A 38 -8.28 1.96 26.00
N PRO A 39 -7.72 0.91 26.62
CA PRO A 39 -6.99 -0.13 25.90
C PRO A 39 -7.80 -0.82 24.80
N ALA A 40 -9.09 -1.11 25.03
CA ALA A 40 -9.94 -1.74 24.04
C ALA A 40 -10.17 -0.82 22.82
N MET A 41 -10.43 0.47 23.07
CA MET A 41 -10.60 1.45 21.98
C MET A 41 -9.29 1.69 21.23
N ASP A 42 -8.16 1.76 21.91
CA ASP A 42 -6.85 1.94 21.28
C ASP A 42 -6.50 0.75 20.38
N THR A 43 -6.66 -0.48 20.87
CA THR A 43 -6.48 -1.68 20.05
C THR A 43 -7.43 -1.69 18.86
N ARG A 44 -8.69 -1.27 19.07
CA ARG A 44 -9.69 -1.18 17.99
C ARG A 44 -9.29 -0.19 16.90
N TRP A 45 -8.81 1.00 17.27
CA TRP A 45 -8.33 2.00 16.31
C TRP A 45 -7.12 1.51 15.50
N ARG A 46 -6.21 0.75 16.12
CA ARG A 46 -5.04 0.18 15.44
C ARG A 46 -5.41 -0.95 14.48
N ALA A 47 -6.46 -1.71 14.77
CA ALA A 47 -6.88 -2.85 13.96
C ALA A 47 -7.90 -2.50 12.86
N LEU A 48 -8.62 -1.39 12.99
CA LEU A 48 -9.59 -0.96 11.99
C LEU A 48 -8.95 -0.34 10.75
N GLU A 49 -9.49 -0.70 9.60
CA GLU A 49 -9.36 0.09 8.37
C GLU A 49 -10.38 1.24 8.42
N ILE A 50 -9.89 2.46 8.65
CA ILE A 50 -10.73 3.65 8.73
C ILE A 50 -10.78 4.32 7.36
N THR A 51 -11.98 4.56 6.85
CA THR A 51 -12.12 5.29 5.58
C THR A 51 -11.93 6.79 5.79
N LEU A 52 -11.33 7.49 4.82
CA LEU A 52 -11.16 8.94 4.88
C LEU A 52 -12.49 9.66 5.13
N LYS A 53 -13.57 9.21 4.48
CA LYS A 53 -14.93 9.70 4.71
C LYS A 53 -15.36 9.62 6.17
N ARG A 54 -15.13 8.48 6.83
CA ARG A 54 -15.53 8.28 8.24
C ARG A 54 -14.70 9.16 9.17
N LEU A 55 -13.42 9.34 8.86
CA LEU A 55 -12.53 10.19 9.63
C LEU A 55 -12.96 11.66 9.50
N LEU A 56 -13.09 12.19 8.28
CA LEU A 56 -13.46 13.58 8.03
C LEU A 56 -14.87 13.95 8.54
N ARG A 57 -15.79 12.98 8.63
CA ARG A 57 -17.10 13.17 9.29
C ARG A 57 -17.02 13.55 10.76
N LYS A 58 -15.87 13.34 11.41
CA LYS A 58 -15.63 13.81 12.79
C LYS A 58 -15.29 15.29 12.85
N LEU A 59 -14.91 15.89 11.73
CA LEU A 59 -14.62 17.30 11.61
C LEU A 59 -15.86 18.10 11.19
N ALA A 60 -16.60 17.62 10.18
CA ALA A 60 -17.84 18.26 9.71
C ALA A 60 -18.72 17.27 8.93
N PRO A 61 -20.03 17.57 8.75
CA PRO A 61 -20.91 16.81 7.87
C PRO A 61 -20.32 16.60 6.47
N ILE A 62 -20.57 15.43 5.88
CA ILE A 62 -20.17 15.13 4.49
C ILE A 62 -21.40 14.77 3.67
N GLU A 63 -21.65 15.58 2.66
CA GLU A 63 -22.70 15.40 1.66
C GLU A 63 -22.15 14.77 0.39
N LYS A 64 -23.01 14.14 -0.42
CA LYS A 64 -22.64 13.53 -1.69
C LYS A 64 -23.42 14.22 -2.82
N SER A 65 -22.71 14.77 -3.80
CA SER A 65 -23.30 15.35 -5.01
C SER A 65 -22.54 14.85 -6.24
N GLN A 66 -23.27 14.37 -7.26
CA GLN A 66 -22.70 14.03 -8.59
C GLN A 66 -21.39 13.21 -8.55
N ASN A 67 -21.30 12.24 -7.62
CA ASN A 67 -20.15 11.37 -7.33
C ASN A 67 -19.00 11.95 -6.49
N GLN A 68 -19.02 13.23 -6.17
CA GLN A 68 -18.08 13.85 -5.25
C GLN A 68 -18.66 13.98 -3.84
N TYR A 69 -17.76 14.09 -2.88
CA TYR A 69 -18.08 14.31 -1.48
C TYR A 69 -17.64 15.70 -1.05
N THR A 70 -18.56 16.44 -0.46
CA THR A 70 -18.34 17.80 0.01
C THR A 70 -18.39 17.81 1.54
N LEU A 71 -17.36 18.37 2.17
CA LEU A 71 -17.32 18.65 3.59
C LEU A 71 -18.04 19.98 3.83
N VAL A 72 -19.14 19.96 4.59
CA VAL A 72 -20.03 21.11 4.80
C VAL A 72 -19.99 21.49 6.27
N PRO A 73 -18.99 22.28 6.73
CA PRO A 73 -18.94 22.75 8.10
C PRO A 73 -20.05 23.78 8.36
N GLU A 74 -20.78 23.64 9.47
CA GLU A 74 -21.85 24.57 9.87
C GLU A 74 -21.31 25.97 10.24
N SER A 75 -20.04 26.03 10.64
CA SER A 75 -19.30 27.25 10.96
C SER A 75 -17.82 27.10 10.55
N PRO A 76 -17.06 28.19 10.39
CA PRO A 76 -15.61 28.09 10.19
C PRO A 76 -14.95 27.22 11.26
N ILE A 77 -14.10 26.28 10.82
CA ILE A 77 -13.40 25.36 11.73
C ILE A 77 -12.34 26.14 12.51
N THR A 78 -12.44 26.12 13.83
CA THR A 78 -11.47 26.78 14.72
C THR A 78 -10.23 25.92 14.94
N GLN A 79 -9.16 26.55 15.44
CA GLN A 79 -7.93 25.83 15.81
C GLN A 79 -8.19 24.77 16.89
N ASP A 80 -9.04 25.06 17.88
CA ASP A 80 -9.39 24.11 18.94
C ASP A 80 -10.15 22.91 18.40
N GLN A 81 -11.08 23.13 17.47
CA GLN A 81 -11.80 22.04 16.79
C GLN A 81 -10.84 21.19 15.96
N TRP A 82 -9.88 21.81 15.26
CA TRP A 82 -8.86 21.11 14.49
C TRP A 82 -7.93 20.28 15.38
N ASN A 83 -7.43 20.86 16.47
CA ASN A 83 -6.56 20.16 17.43
C ASN A 83 -7.29 18.99 18.07
N CYS A 84 -8.54 19.20 18.49
CA CYS A 84 -9.40 18.14 19.01
C CYS A 84 -9.60 17.02 17.98
N PHE A 85 -9.83 17.37 16.72
CA PHE A 85 -9.94 16.40 15.63
C PHE A 85 -8.66 15.57 15.45
N LEU A 86 -7.51 16.22 15.46
CA LEU A 86 -6.21 15.56 15.33
C LEU A 86 -5.94 14.62 16.51
N GLU A 87 -6.09 15.11 17.74
CA GLU A 87 -5.78 14.36 18.97
C GLU A 87 -6.73 13.19 19.21
N GLN A 88 -8.05 13.41 19.04
CA GLN A 88 -9.05 12.41 19.38
C GLN A 88 -9.30 11.39 18.26
N TYR A 89 -9.00 11.74 17.00
CA TYR A 89 -9.33 10.89 15.86
C TYR A 89 -8.14 10.66 14.93
N ALA A 90 -7.63 11.70 14.25
CA ALA A 90 -6.71 11.50 13.14
C ALA A 90 -5.39 10.81 13.56
N ASN A 91 -4.82 11.21 14.70
CA ASN A 91 -3.56 10.65 15.21
C ASN A 91 -3.68 9.23 15.76
N ARG A 92 -4.90 8.72 15.94
CA ARG A 92 -5.15 7.34 16.39
C ARG A 92 -5.26 6.36 15.22
N VAL A 93 -5.43 6.86 14.00
CA VAL A 93 -5.56 6.03 12.80
C VAL A 93 -4.21 5.43 12.43
N VAL A 94 -4.17 4.10 12.31
CA VAL A 94 -3.00 3.33 11.84
C VAL A 94 -3.18 2.86 10.40
N ASN A 95 -4.40 2.49 10.01
CA ASN A 95 -4.74 2.04 8.65
C ASN A 95 -5.82 2.95 8.06
N LEU A 96 -5.47 3.70 7.01
CA LEU A 96 -6.37 4.62 6.32
C LEU A 96 -6.76 4.07 4.96
N VAL A 97 -8.04 4.13 4.63
CA VAL A 97 -8.58 3.76 3.32
C VAL A 97 -9.09 5.01 2.61
N LEU A 98 -8.48 5.34 1.47
CA LEU A 98 -8.90 6.42 0.58
C LEU A 98 -9.97 5.89 -0.37
N ASN A 99 -11.24 6.10 -0.01
CA ASN A 99 -12.39 5.53 -0.71
C ASN A 99 -13.38 6.58 -1.24
N ILE A 100 -13.05 7.85 -1.15
CA ILE A 100 -13.89 8.96 -1.62
C ILE A 100 -13.08 9.93 -2.47
N GLU A 101 -13.77 10.55 -3.40
CA GLU A 101 -13.30 11.72 -4.12
C GLU A 101 -13.89 12.95 -3.43
N LEU A 102 -13.02 13.75 -2.82
CA LEU A 102 -13.43 15.05 -2.28
C LEU A 102 -13.52 16.06 -3.41
N ASP A 103 -14.51 16.94 -3.36
CA ASP A 103 -14.59 18.07 -4.28
C ASP A 103 -13.42 19.07 -4.07
N GLU A 104 -13.25 19.99 -5.00
CA GLU A 104 -12.15 20.95 -4.95
C GLU A 104 -12.23 21.84 -3.69
N THR A 105 -13.44 22.21 -3.28
CA THR A 105 -13.72 23.04 -2.10
C THR A 105 -13.24 22.37 -0.82
N SER A 106 -13.55 21.09 -0.63
CA SER A 106 -13.16 20.32 0.55
C SER A 106 -11.66 20.07 0.58
N ASN A 107 -11.04 19.77 -0.58
CA ASN A 107 -9.60 19.66 -0.67
C ASN A 107 -8.90 20.98 -0.29
N LYS A 108 -9.40 22.12 -0.80
CA LYS A 108 -8.88 23.45 -0.44
C LYS A 108 -9.03 23.72 1.04
N LEU A 109 -10.20 23.44 1.62
CA LEU A 109 -10.45 23.60 3.05
C LEU A 109 -9.45 22.80 3.89
N ILE A 110 -9.24 21.51 3.58
CA ILE A 110 -8.28 20.67 4.30
C ILE A 110 -6.85 21.20 4.17
N SER A 111 -6.44 21.61 2.96
CA SER A 111 -5.12 22.23 2.75
C SER A 111 -4.97 23.51 3.56
N THR A 112 -5.97 24.39 3.56
CA THR A 112 -5.96 25.62 4.37
C THR A 112 -5.89 25.33 5.86
N LEU A 113 -6.61 24.31 6.37
CA LEU A 113 -6.53 23.93 7.79
C LEU A 113 -5.14 23.43 8.17
N LEU A 114 -4.53 22.60 7.33
CA LEU A 114 -3.14 22.16 7.54
C LEU A 114 -2.15 23.32 7.51
N GLU A 115 -2.29 24.24 6.55
CA GLU A 115 -1.39 25.38 6.41
C GLU A 115 -1.55 26.37 7.57
N THR A 116 -2.79 26.60 8.01
CA THR A 116 -3.12 27.59 9.04
C THR A 116 -2.82 27.08 10.45
N PHE A 117 -3.21 25.85 10.75
CA PHE A 117 -3.13 25.30 12.11
C PHE A 117 -2.03 24.25 12.29
N GLY A 118 -1.51 23.69 11.19
CA GLY A 118 -0.46 22.67 11.22
C GLY A 118 -0.93 21.32 11.76
N GLY A 119 0.05 20.55 12.24
CA GLY A 119 -0.15 19.25 12.89
C GLY A 119 -0.01 18.06 11.94
N PRO A 120 0.67 16.98 12.38
CA PRO A 120 0.85 15.79 11.54
C PRO A 120 -0.47 15.02 11.44
N PHE A 121 -1.18 15.18 10.32
CA PHE A 121 -2.36 14.36 10.05
C PHE A 121 -1.96 12.88 10.00
N GLY A 122 -2.43 12.08 10.97
CA GLY A 122 -2.10 10.66 11.03
C GLY A 122 -0.65 10.40 11.43
N SER A 123 -0.14 11.04 12.49
CA SER A 123 1.21 10.78 13.02
C SER A 123 1.54 9.29 13.30
N ASN A 124 0.51 8.45 13.53
CA ASN A 124 0.65 7.01 13.71
C ASN A 124 0.19 6.17 12.51
N LEU A 125 -0.12 6.81 11.38
CA LEU A 125 -0.49 6.12 10.16
C LEU A 125 0.69 5.28 9.66
N THR A 126 0.49 3.97 9.51
CA THR A 126 1.49 3.04 8.99
C THR A 126 1.06 2.36 7.70
N SER A 127 -0.24 2.31 7.42
CA SER A 127 -0.80 1.69 6.22
C SER A 127 -1.80 2.59 5.52
N LEU A 128 -1.65 2.73 4.20
CA LEU A 128 -2.55 3.45 3.33
C LEU A 128 -3.06 2.51 2.24
N ARG A 129 -4.36 2.31 2.16
CA ARG A 129 -5.02 1.60 1.06
C ARG A 129 -5.87 2.58 0.27
N TRP A 130 -5.86 2.41 -1.04
CA TRP A 130 -6.70 3.20 -1.93
C TRP A 130 -7.77 2.31 -2.53
N THR A 131 -9.01 2.78 -2.63
CA THR A 131 -10.12 2.01 -3.23
C THR A 131 -11.03 2.87 -4.12
N GLY A 132 -10.69 4.15 -4.32
CA GLY A 132 -11.43 5.07 -5.19
C GLY A 132 -11.19 4.86 -6.68
N THR A 133 -12.10 5.39 -7.50
CA THR A 133 -12.04 5.37 -8.96
C THR A 133 -10.99 6.33 -9.51
N ALA A 134 -10.54 6.07 -10.75
CA ALA A 134 -9.51 6.83 -11.45
C ALA A 134 -9.82 8.35 -11.58
N SER A 135 -11.11 8.73 -11.59
CA SER A 135 -11.57 10.12 -11.68
C SER A 135 -11.05 11.04 -10.58
N GLY A 136 -10.78 10.51 -9.38
CA GLY A 136 -10.34 11.32 -8.25
C GLY A 136 -8.86 11.69 -8.27
N ARG A 137 -8.11 11.40 -9.35
CA ARG A 137 -6.64 11.32 -9.27
C ARG A 137 -5.90 12.61 -8.92
N ASP A 138 -6.40 13.74 -9.40
CA ASP A 138 -5.83 15.06 -9.09
C ASP A 138 -6.07 15.47 -7.62
N SER A 139 -7.16 14.99 -7.02
CA SER A 139 -7.45 15.22 -5.60
C SER A 139 -6.43 14.53 -4.70
N TYR A 140 -5.79 13.44 -5.14
CA TYR A 140 -4.86 12.72 -4.26
C TYR A 140 -3.48 13.34 -4.16
N GLN A 141 -3.03 14.15 -5.11
CA GLN A 141 -1.79 14.92 -4.91
C GLN A 141 -1.91 15.82 -3.68
N LYS A 142 -3.08 16.44 -3.49
CA LYS A 142 -3.38 17.25 -2.30
C LYS A 142 -3.46 16.39 -1.03
N LEU A 143 -4.08 15.21 -1.12
CA LEU A 143 -4.15 14.28 0.01
C LEU A 143 -2.79 13.65 0.37
N ILE A 144 -1.86 13.48 -0.57
CA ILE A 144 -0.49 13.03 -0.28
C ILE A 144 0.26 14.08 0.53
N GLY A 145 -0.07 15.36 0.37
CA GLY A 145 0.40 16.44 1.24
C GLY A 145 0.07 16.20 2.72
N LEU A 146 -1.09 15.62 3.03
CA LEU A 146 -1.48 15.26 4.40
C LEU A 146 -0.55 14.22 5.02
N LEU A 147 0.16 13.44 4.20
CA LEU A 147 0.97 12.31 4.66
C LEU A 147 2.39 12.73 5.05
N HIS A 148 2.72 14.02 4.94
CA HIS A 148 4.02 14.52 5.31
C HIS A 148 4.32 14.28 6.80
N GLY A 149 5.46 13.66 7.10
CA GLY A 149 5.85 13.36 8.48
C GLY A 149 5.14 12.17 9.12
N THR A 150 4.38 11.40 8.35
CA THR A 150 3.74 10.16 8.84
C THR A 150 4.74 9.00 8.98
N LYS A 151 4.35 7.97 9.73
CA LYS A 151 5.10 6.72 9.89
C LYS A 151 4.71 5.67 8.84
N LEU A 152 4.28 6.12 7.66
CA LEU A 152 3.71 5.28 6.62
C LEU A 152 4.77 4.28 6.10
N ARG A 153 4.43 2.98 6.15
CA ARG A 153 5.29 1.85 5.79
C ARG A 153 4.70 1.00 4.68
N GLU A 154 3.38 0.93 4.61
CA GLU A 154 2.65 0.12 3.64
C GLU A 154 1.72 1.00 2.81
N VAL A 155 1.80 0.84 1.49
CA VAL A 155 0.91 1.53 0.55
C VAL A 155 0.33 0.51 -0.41
N ASN A 156 -0.99 0.50 -0.57
CA ASN A 156 -1.69 -0.35 -1.51
C ASN A 156 -2.57 0.50 -2.44
N LEU A 157 -2.15 0.54 -3.71
CA LEU A 157 -2.86 1.13 -4.82
C LEU A 157 -3.35 -0.04 -5.69
N PRO A 158 -4.62 -0.47 -5.56
CA PRO A 158 -5.11 -1.63 -6.28
C PRO A 158 -5.15 -1.37 -7.79
N PRO A 159 -5.14 -2.43 -8.61
CA PRO A 159 -5.38 -2.31 -10.04
C PRO A 159 -6.74 -1.66 -10.31
N GLU A 160 -6.81 -0.88 -11.38
CA GLU A 160 -8.08 -0.31 -11.83
C GLU A 160 -8.91 -1.38 -12.52
N ASP A 161 -10.08 -1.70 -11.97
CA ASP A 161 -10.93 -2.78 -12.50
C ASP A 161 -11.43 -2.54 -13.94
N HIS A 162 -11.34 -1.31 -14.50
CA HIS A 162 -12.09 -0.95 -15.73
C HIS A 162 -11.35 -0.09 -16.77
N GLY A 163 -10.09 -0.39 -17.08
CA GLY A 163 -9.47 -0.01 -18.37
C GLY A 163 -9.28 1.50 -18.67
N VAL A 164 -9.56 2.40 -17.73
CA VAL A 164 -9.32 3.84 -17.92
C VAL A 164 -7.85 4.14 -17.62
N LEU A 165 -7.01 4.04 -18.65
CA LEU A 165 -5.58 4.35 -18.60
C LEU A 165 -5.35 5.82 -18.18
N ILE A 166 -5.11 6.08 -16.89
CA ILE A 166 -4.59 7.38 -16.43
C ILE A 166 -3.08 7.24 -16.23
N GLU A 167 -2.33 7.34 -17.32
CA GLU A 167 -0.87 7.17 -17.33
C GLU A 167 -0.10 8.38 -16.77
N HIS A 168 -0.70 9.58 -16.75
CA HIS A 168 0.10 10.81 -16.62
C HIS A 168 0.30 11.34 -15.18
N SER A 169 -0.61 11.10 -14.23
CA SER A 169 -0.53 11.72 -12.88
C SER A 169 0.05 10.81 -11.80
N LEU A 170 0.07 9.49 -12.03
CA LEU A 170 0.52 8.51 -11.05
C LEU A 170 2.02 8.60 -10.73
N PRO A 171 2.95 8.73 -11.71
CA PRO A 171 4.37 8.80 -11.43
C PRO A 171 4.73 9.99 -10.53
N THR A 172 4.18 11.17 -10.84
CA THR A 172 4.38 12.38 -10.03
C THR A 172 3.88 12.15 -8.60
N SER A 173 2.68 11.59 -8.45
CA SER A 173 2.07 11.32 -7.14
C SER A 173 2.92 10.36 -6.29
N LEU A 174 3.46 9.30 -6.89
CA LEU A 174 4.35 8.37 -6.17
C LEU A 174 5.68 9.00 -5.78
N SER A 175 6.27 9.85 -6.62
CA SER A 175 7.47 10.61 -6.27
C SER A 175 7.21 11.61 -5.13
N HIS A 176 6.04 12.24 -5.09
CA HIS A 176 5.61 13.04 -3.94
C HIS A 176 5.42 12.17 -2.70
N LEU A 177 4.80 11.01 -2.83
CA LEU A 177 4.58 10.07 -1.73
C LEU A 177 5.90 9.57 -1.14
N ALA A 178 6.88 9.23 -1.98
CA ALA A 178 8.21 8.82 -1.55
C ALA A 178 8.92 9.91 -0.74
N ARG A 179 8.76 11.18 -1.13
CA ARG A 179 9.31 12.33 -0.40
C ARG A 179 8.59 12.58 0.92
N SER A 180 7.26 12.48 0.94
CA SER A 180 6.45 12.71 2.14
C SER A 180 6.58 11.58 3.16
N ALA A 181 6.79 10.34 2.69
CA ALA A 181 6.84 9.13 3.49
C ALA A 181 8.06 8.25 3.10
N PRO A 182 9.30 8.66 3.45
CA PRO A 182 10.51 7.92 3.10
C PRO A 182 10.67 6.57 3.82
N GLN A 183 9.74 6.23 4.71
CA GLN A 183 9.71 4.99 5.49
C GLN A 183 8.98 3.84 4.79
N ILE A 184 8.39 4.08 3.62
CA ILE A 184 7.65 3.06 2.85
C ILE A 184 8.58 1.87 2.56
N SER A 185 8.17 0.71 3.06
CA SER A 185 8.87 -0.56 2.91
C SER A 185 8.07 -1.59 2.12
N LYS A 186 6.75 -1.39 1.98
CA LYS A 186 5.88 -2.26 1.22
C LYS A 186 4.99 -1.44 0.31
N LEU A 187 5.06 -1.73 -0.97
CA LEU A 187 4.31 -1.02 -1.99
C LEU A 187 3.58 -2.04 -2.86
N GLN A 188 2.28 -1.89 -2.97
CA GLN A 188 1.46 -2.56 -3.96
C GLN A 188 0.93 -1.51 -4.93
N VAL A 189 1.22 -1.68 -6.22
CA VAL A 189 0.76 -0.79 -7.28
C VAL A 189 0.07 -1.62 -8.35
N GLY A 190 -1.12 -1.19 -8.74
CA GLY A 190 -1.77 -1.67 -9.93
C GLY A 190 -2.07 -0.58 -10.94
N GLY A 191 -2.24 -1.00 -12.19
CA GLY A 191 -2.36 -0.11 -13.35
C GLY A 191 -1.13 -0.17 -14.25
N VAL A 192 -1.18 0.58 -15.35
CA VAL A 192 -0.05 0.69 -16.29
C VAL A 192 0.92 1.73 -15.75
N MET A 193 2.17 1.33 -15.53
CA MET A 193 3.25 2.24 -15.13
C MET A 193 4.35 2.22 -16.18
N ASN A 194 4.22 3.02 -17.22
CA ASN A 194 5.24 3.07 -18.27
C ASN A 194 6.49 3.86 -17.82
N SER A 195 6.38 4.76 -16.83
CA SER A 195 7.41 5.74 -16.49
C SER A 195 7.73 5.91 -14.99
N PHE A 196 7.28 4.98 -14.13
CA PHE A 196 7.50 5.15 -12.70
C PHE A 196 8.88 4.63 -12.24
N ASP A 197 9.67 5.53 -11.67
CA ASP A 197 10.93 5.17 -11.02
C ASP A 197 10.68 4.69 -9.58
N VAL A 198 10.67 3.37 -9.38
CA VAL A 198 10.52 2.74 -8.07
C VAL A 198 11.72 3.00 -7.15
N SER A 199 12.88 3.35 -7.70
CA SER A 199 14.11 3.54 -6.92
C SER A 199 14.02 4.71 -5.92
N VAL A 200 13.06 5.62 -6.10
CA VAL A 200 12.74 6.69 -5.14
C VAL A 200 12.37 6.15 -3.75
N PHE A 201 11.92 4.90 -3.64
CA PHE A 201 11.62 4.24 -2.38
C PHE A 201 12.84 3.51 -1.81
N SER A 202 13.79 4.27 -1.26
CA SER A 202 15.06 3.76 -0.74
C SER A 202 14.94 2.65 0.33
N ARG A 203 13.82 2.55 1.05
CA ARG A 203 13.55 1.53 2.08
C ARG A 203 12.65 0.38 1.62
N LEU A 204 12.34 0.31 0.33
CA LEU A 204 11.43 -0.69 -0.22
C LEU A 204 11.98 -2.10 -0.04
N ARG A 205 11.19 -2.95 0.62
CA ARG A 205 11.46 -4.37 0.88
C ARG A 205 10.52 -5.29 0.14
N SER A 206 9.28 -4.86 -0.08
CA SER A 206 8.26 -5.65 -0.75
C SER A 206 7.60 -4.82 -1.84
N LEU A 207 7.63 -5.30 -3.08
CA LEU A 207 6.91 -4.71 -4.19
C LEU A 207 5.93 -5.72 -4.78
N SER A 208 4.69 -5.30 -4.95
CA SER A 208 3.68 -5.99 -5.74
C SER A 208 3.26 -5.09 -6.88
N HIS A 209 3.51 -5.49 -8.12
CA HIS A 209 3.12 -4.75 -9.30
C HIS A 209 2.16 -5.59 -10.13
N SER A 210 1.05 -5.02 -10.58
CA SER A 210 0.16 -5.67 -11.54
C SER A 210 0.15 -4.94 -12.88
N ARG A 211 0.05 -5.68 -13.98
CA ARG A 211 0.06 -5.24 -15.38
C ARG A 211 1.47 -4.92 -15.92
N GLN A 212 1.49 -4.16 -17.01
CA GLN A 212 2.66 -3.80 -17.81
C GLN A 212 3.78 -3.21 -16.97
N LEU A 213 4.93 -3.88 -17.00
CA LEU A 213 6.18 -3.42 -16.42
C LEU A 213 7.18 -3.25 -17.55
N SER A 214 7.57 -2.01 -17.85
CA SER A 214 8.59 -1.77 -18.87
C SER A 214 9.94 -2.35 -18.44
N ALA A 215 10.78 -2.72 -19.43
CA ALA A 215 12.13 -3.22 -19.15
C ALA A 215 12.97 -2.22 -18.35
N SER A 216 12.78 -0.91 -18.56
CA SER A 216 13.43 0.14 -17.77
C SER A 216 12.97 0.13 -16.32
N ASN A 217 11.66 -0.04 -16.06
CA ASN A 217 11.16 -0.08 -14.70
C ASN A 217 11.62 -1.34 -13.97
N TYR A 218 11.66 -2.48 -14.66
CA TYR A 218 12.26 -3.71 -14.11
C TYR A 218 13.74 -3.52 -13.78
N HIS A 219 14.51 -2.86 -14.65
CA HIS A 219 15.90 -2.51 -14.36
C HIS A 219 16.00 -1.55 -13.18
N ASN A 220 15.11 -0.56 -13.04
CA ASN A 220 15.10 0.36 -11.91
C ASN A 220 14.90 -0.37 -10.57
N LEU A 221 14.22 -1.52 -10.55
CA LEU A 221 14.08 -2.34 -9.35
C LEU A 221 15.43 -2.83 -8.80
N THR A 222 16.49 -2.94 -9.62
CA THR A 222 17.81 -3.35 -9.13
C THR A 222 18.46 -2.29 -8.25
N HIS A 223 18.00 -1.03 -8.32
CA HIS A 223 18.44 0.04 -7.43
C HIS A 223 17.77 -0.04 -6.04
N CYS A 224 16.72 -0.84 -5.88
CA CYS A 224 16.08 -1.10 -4.60
C CYS A 224 16.91 -2.13 -3.79
N VAL A 225 18.03 -1.71 -3.22
CA VAL A 225 19.02 -2.58 -2.54
C VAL A 225 18.48 -3.34 -1.32
N HIS A 226 17.28 -3.00 -0.85
CA HIS A 226 16.59 -3.66 0.26
C HIS A 226 15.42 -4.55 -0.19
N LEU A 227 15.18 -4.70 -1.49
CA LEU A 227 14.06 -5.48 -2.02
C LEU A 227 14.24 -6.97 -1.69
N GLN A 228 13.35 -7.50 -0.86
CA GLN A 228 13.33 -8.89 -0.38
C GLN A 228 12.19 -9.70 -1.00
N ALA A 229 11.08 -9.06 -1.35
CA ALA A 229 9.92 -9.69 -1.97
C ALA A 229 9.49 -8.92 -3.22
N LEU A 230 9.34 -9.63 -4.35
CA LEU A 230 8.83 -9.10 -5.59
C LEU A 230 7.67 -9.97 -6.08
N CYS A 231 6.55 -9.34 -6.39
CA CYS A 231 5.37 -10.00 -6.91
C CYS A 231 4.91 -9.28 -8.18
N LEU A 232 4.85 -9.99 -9.30
CA LEU A 232 4.47 -9.44 -10.59
C LEU A 232 3.23 -10.18 -11.12
N TYR A 233 2.14 -9.45 -11.34
CA TYR A 233 0.91 -9.98 -11.95
C TYR A 233 0.77 -9.48 -13.38
N HIS A 234 0.43 -10.36 -14.33
CA HIS A 234 0.28 -10.06 -15.76
C HIS A 234 1.47 -9.24 -16.28
N ALA A 235 2.68 -9.73 -16.02
CA ALA A 235 3.91 -9.04 -16.37
C ALA A 235 4.07 -9.02 -17.89
N GLU A 236 3.56 -7.96 -18.51
CA GLU A 236 3.74 -7.68 -19.93
C GLU A 236 4.91 -6.70 -20.09
N VAL A 237 6.00 -7.18 -20.68
CA VAL A 237 7.15 -6.34 -21.00
C VAL A 237 6.95 -5.75 -22.38
N GLN A 238 6.56 -4.47 -22.44
CA GLN A 238 6.57 -3.74 -23.70
C GLN A 238 8.00 -3.54 -24.19
N VAL A 239 8.42 -4.34 -25.17
CA VAL A 239 9.71 -4.20 -25.83
C VAL A 239 9.60 -3.10 -26.89
N THR A 240 9.81 -1.85 -26.48
CA THR A 240 9.81 -0.71 -27.41
C THR A 240 10.98 -0.74 -28.40
N SER A 241 12.07 -1.48 -28.10
CA SER A 241 13.13 -1.78 -29.07
C SER A 241 13.90 -3.05 -28.70
N ARG A 242 14.35 -3.83 -29.68
CA ARG A 242 15.23 -4.99 -29.46
C ARG A 242 16.53 -4.64 -28.71
N ARG A 243 16.96 -3.37 -28.74
CA ARG A 243 18.14 -2.88 -28.00
C ARG A 243 17.86 -2.64 -26.52
N SER A 244 16.60 -2.43 -26.09
CA SER A 244 16.28 -2.29 -24.66
C SER A 244 16.23 -3.62 -23.90
N MET A 245 16.29 -4.76 -24.60
CA MET A 245 16.47 -6.09 -24.01
C MET A 245 17.89 -6.36 -23.48
N ASN A 246 18.76 -5.34 -23.43
CA ASN A 246 20.05 -5.39 -22.76
C ASN A 246 19.95 -5.49 -21.22
N GLY A 247 18.79 -5.81 -20.66
CA GLY A 247 18.60 -6.22 -19.25
C GLY A 247 19.33 -7.52 -18.85
N ALA A 248 20.34 -7.93 -19.62
CA ALA A 248 21.12 -9.15 -19.47
C ALA A 248 21.94 -9.24 -18.17
N ASN A 249 21.91 -8.22 -17.31
CA ASN A 249 22.64 -8.19 -16.03
C ASN A 249 21.82 -7.52 -14.92
N THR A 250 20.53 -7.85 -14.80
CA THR A 250 19.75 -7.38 -13.65
C THR A 250 20.10 -8.23 -12.44
N LYS A 251 20.52 -7.59 -11.35
CA LYS A 251 20.92 -8.27 -10.13
C LYS A 251 20.05 -7.85 -8.96
N PHE A 252 19.48 -8.84 -8.28
CA PHE A 252 18.67 -8.68 -7.10
C PHE A 252 19.37 -9.33 -5.91
N PRO A 253 20.34 -8.64 -5.28
CA PRO A 253 21.24 -9.26 -4.31
C PRO A 253 20.56 -9.69 -3.00
N ARG A 254 19.35 -9.20 -2.73
CA ARG A 254 18.59 -9.45 -1.50
C ARG A 254 17.20 -10.06 -1.71
N LEU A 255 16.86 -10.41 -2.95
CA LEU A 255 15.52 -10.91 -3.25
C LEU A 255 15.38 -12.36 -2.79
N GLU A 256 14.57 -12.57 -1.74
CA GLU A 256 14.33 -13.86 -1.08
C GLU A 256 13.06 -14.54 -1.59
N LYS A 257 12.04 -13.75 -1.96
CA LYS A 257 10.75 -14.23 -2.47
C LYS A 257 10.43 -13.60 -3.81
N PHE A 258 10.14 -14.42 -4.81
CA PHE A 258 9.73 -13.95 -6.12
C PHE A 258 8.48 -14.69 -6.59
N GLN A 259 7.43 -13.93 -6.92
CA GLN A 259 6.15 -14.44 -7.38
C GLN A 259 5.83 -13.85 -8.75
N LEU A 260 5.48 -14.71 -9.69
CA LEU A 260 5.20 -14.35 -11.07
C LEU A 260 3.89 -15.01 -11.50
N TYR A 261 2.90 -14.18 -11.81
CA TYR A 261 1.59 -14.62 -12.24
C TYR A 261 1.34 -14.12 -13.67
N ASP A 262 1.12 -15.07 -14.57
CA ASP A 262 0.79 -14.88 -15.97
C ASP A 262 1.79 -13.98 -16.74
N PRO A 263 3.09 -14.32 -16.74
CA PRO A 263 4.09 -13.55 -17.48
C PRO A 263 3.99 -13.77 -18.99
N THR A 264 4.34 -12.74 -19.78
CA THR A 264 4.58 -12.92 -21.21
C THR A 264 5.93 -13.60 -21.46
N ASP A 265 6.14 -14.12 -22.67
CA ASP A 265 7.41 -14.78 -23.03
C ASP A 265 8.60 -13.79 -22.98
N GLU A 266 8.37 -12.51 -23.25
CA GLU A 266 9.37 -11.46 -23.09
C GLU A 266 9.75 -11.24 -21.62
N ALA A 267 8.76 -11.28 -20.72
CA ALA A 267 9.00 -11.21 -19.29
C ALA A 267 9.78 -12.42 -18.80
N ASP A 268 9.41 -13.63 -19.23
CA ASP A 268 10.15 -14.86 -18.95
C ASP A 268 11.62 -14.74 -19.41
N ASN A 269 11.86 -14.25 -20.62
CA ASN A 269 13.21 -14.07 -21.15
C ASN A 269 14.03 -13.06 -20.32
N MET A 270 13.43 -11.93 -19.96
CA MET A 270 14.09 -10.92 -19.12
C MET A 270 14.44 -11.48 -17.74
N ILE A 271 13.47 -12.12 -17.09
CA ILE A 271 13.61 -12.70 -15.75
C ILE A 271 14.62 -13.82 -15.74
N SER A 272 14.65 -14.65 -16.78
CA SER A 272 15.62 -15.74 -16.88
C SER A 272 17.05 -15.20 -16.77
N ARG A 273 17.33 -13.99 -17.27
CA ARG A 273 18.68 -13.39 -17.26
C ARG A 273 19.04 -12.70 -15.95
N SER A 274 18.13 -12.67 -14.98
CA SER A 274 18.36 -12.01 -13.70
C SER A 274 19.16 -12.88 -12.74
N GLU A 275 20.05 -12.26 -11.98
CA GLU A 275 20.77 -12.89 -10.87
C GLU A 275 20.02 -12.66 -9.55
N MET A 276 19.63 -13.76 -8.88
CA MET A 276 18.91 -13.71 -7.60
C MET A 276 19.59 -14.65 -6.58
N PRO A 277 20.84 -14.34 -6.16
CA PRO A 277 21.69 -15.30 -5.43
C PRO A 277 21.15 -15.76 -4.07
N VAL A 278 20.19 -15.04 -3.49
CA VAL A 278 19.57 -15.36 -2.20
C VAL A 278 18.10 -15.74 -2.29
N LEU A 279 17.59 -16.01 -3.50
CA LEU A 279 16.22 -16.42 -3.71
C LEU A 279 15.95 -17.76 -3.03
N ARG A 280 14.92 -17.82 -2.19
CA ARG A 280 14.48 -19.00 -1.44
C ARG A 280 13.12 -19.51 -1.89
N PHE A 281 12.23 -18.61 -2.31
CA PHE A 281 10.86 -18.93 -2.68
C PHE A 281 10.54 -18.42 -4.07
N LEU A 282 10.23 -19.33 -4.99
CA LEU A 282 9.72 -19.02 -6.31
C LEU A 282 8.28 -19.52 -6.47
N GLU A 283 7.37 -18.63 -6.84
CA GLU A 283 6.01 -18.99 -7.25
C GLU A 283 5.78 -18.57 -8.68
N TYR A 284 5.40 -19.52 -9.53
CA TYR A 284 5.21 -19.29 -10.95
C TYR A 284 3.86 -19.85 -11.39
N THR A 285 3.02 -18.98 -11.95
CA THR A 285 1.71 -19.32 -12.52
C THR A 285 1.69 -18.78 -13.94
N LYS A 286 1.32 -19.58 -14.94
CA LYS A 286 1.13 -19.10 -16.33
C LYS A 286 -0.15 -19.71 -16.89
N ALA A 287 -1.06 -18.88 -17.41
CA ALA A 287 -2.31 -19.37 -17.96
C ALA A 287 -2.06 -20.13 -19.27
N GLY A 288 -2.80 -21.22 -19.50
CA GLY A 288 -2.82 -21.92 -20.80
C GLY A 288 -1.56 -22.71 -21.19
N VAL A 289 -0.50 -22.73 -20.38
CA VAL A 289 0.71 -23.51 -20.66
C VAL A 289 0.72 -24.80 -19.85
N ALA A 290 0.21 -25.87 -20.44
CA ALA A 290 0.51 -27.24 -20.00
C ALA A 290 1.69 -27.76 -20.82
N GLY A 291 2.94 -27.55 -20.37
CA GLY A 291 4.08 -28.11 -21.11
C GLY A 291 5.50 -27.63 -20.77
N PRO A 292 6.52 -28.21 -21.44
CA PRO A 292 7.96 -28.06 -21.17
C PRO A 292 8.56 -26.66 -21.46
N PHE A 293 7.74 -25.69 -21.86
CA PHE A 293 8.20 -24.33 -22.23
C PHE A 293 8.74 -23.51 -21.05
N THR A 294 8.45 -23.90 -19.81
CA THR A 294 8.97 -23.24 -18.59
C THR A 294 10.35 -23.73 -18.16
N MET A 295 10.85 -24.82 -18.76
CA MET A 295 12.13 -25.44 -18.35
C MET A 295 13.36 -24.54 -18.55
N PRO A 296 13.50 -23.76 -19.64
CA PRO A 296 14.66 -22.87 -19.80
C PRO A 296 14.73 -21.76 -18.74
N LEU A 297 13.60 -21.16 -18.40
CA LEU A 297 13.48 -20.16 -17.34
C LEU A 297 13.91 -20.77 -16.00
N LEU A 298 13.30 -21.91 -15.65
CA LEU A 298 13.55 -22.58 -14.40
C LEU A 298 15.01 -23.02 -14.25
N ASN A 299 15.58 -23.62 -15.29
CA ASN A 299 16.99 -24.05 -15.28
C ASN A 299 17.93 -22.88 -15.05
N ASN A 300 17.64 -21.70 -15.61
CA ASN A 300 18.48 -20.55 -15.37
C ASN A 300 18.31 -19.97 -13.97
N ILE A 301 17.08 -19.88 -13.45
CA ILE A 301 16.83 -19.45 -12.06
C ILE A 301 17.53 -20.39 -11.08
N LEU A 302 17.41 -21.70 -11.26
CA LEU A 302 18.10 -22.71 -10.44
C LEU A 302 19.62 -22.52 -10.46
N ARG A 303 20.18 -22.14 -11.62
CA ARG A 303 21.61 -21.85 -11.75
C ARG A 303 22.03 -20.57 -11.03
N THR A 304 21.21 -19.53 -11.06
CA THR A 304 21.54 -18.22 -10.46
C THR A 304 21.08 -18.07 -9.00
N SER A 305 20.32 -19.05 -8.48
CA SER A 305 19.69 -19.02 -7.16
C SER A 305 20.02 -20.29 -6.35
N PRO A 306 21.26 -20.43 -5.85
CA PRO A 306 21.71 -21.64 -5.17
C PRO A 306 21.02 -21.91 -3.82
N LEU A 307 20.29 -20.93 -3.27
CA LEU A 307 19.58 -21.03 -1.99
C LEU A 307 18.08 -21.32 -2.14
N LEU A 308 17.64 -21.76 -3.32
CA LEU A 308 16.22 -21.98 -3.58
C LEU A 308 15.68 -23.17 -2.75
N GLU A 309 14.74 -22.90 -1.86
CA GLU A 309 14.16 -23.87 -0.92
C GLU A 309 12.83 -24.43 -1.44
N ALA A 310 12.02 -23.60 -2.10
CA ALA A 310 10.69 -23.99 -2.57
C ALA A 310 10.35 -23.37 -3.93
N ILE A 311 9.71 -24.20 -4.76
CA ILE A 311 9.17 -23.80 -6.06
C ILE A 311 7.72 -24.27 -6.13
N SER A 312 6.80 -23.33 -6.33
CA SER A 312 5.39 -23.61 -6.52
C SER A 312 5.00 -23.32 -7.97
N PHE A 313 4.51 -24.36 -8.66
CA PHE A 313 3.91 -24.23 -9.98
C PHE A 313 2.41 -24.40 -9.84
N ILE A 314 1.68 -23.33 -10.09
CA ILE A 314 0.23 -23.37 -10.08
C ILE A 314 -0.21 -23.39 -11.54
N ALA A 315 -0.80 -24.50 -11.97
CA ALA A 315 -1.54 -24.53 -13.23
C ALA A 315 -2.78 -23.65 -13.04
N GLY A 316 -2.69 -22.39 -13.48
CA GLY A 316 -3.71 -21.39 -13.19
C GLY A 316 -5.00 -21.64 -13.96
N VAL A 317 -6.07 -21.97 -13.25
CA VAL A 317 -7.39 -21.38 -13.53
C VAL A 317 -7.37 -20.04 -12.79
N LEU A 318 -7.20 -18.93 -13.50
CA LEU A 318 -7.13 -17.61 -12.86
C LEU A 318 -8.42 -17.36 -12.05
N PRO A 319 -8.35 -16.97 -10.76
CA PRO A 319 -9.51 -16.44 -10.07
C PRO A 319 -9.93 -15.16 -10.80
N SER A 320 -11.17 -15.18 -11.29
CA SER A 320 -11.84 -14.04 -11.95
C SER A 320 -11.93 -12.81 -11.06
#